data_AF-A0A816RJW9-F1
#
_entry.id   AF-A0A816RJW9-F1
#
_cell.length_a   1.000
_cell.length_b   1.000
_cell.length_c   1.000
_cell.angle_alpha   90.00
_cell.angle_beta   90.00
_cell.angle_gamma   90.00
#
_symmetry.space_group_name_H-M   'P 1'
#
loop_
_entity.id
_entity.type
_entity.pdbx_description
1 polymer ?
#
loop_
_entity_poly.entity_id
_entity_poly.type
_entity_poly.pdbx_seq_one_letter_code
_entity_poly.pdbx_strand_id
1 'polypeptide(L)'
;MSVGDIYNVRNDDDIILEKQQQTKVMKQKWFYMPPVLKELISSFLFPTEVIAIFKLKFGGYIKKTSKTSLDQLAHTLNDLDFCYATLNKVSHSFALVIQQLPQPLKNSVSIFYLVLRGLDSVEDDMIYPQDKKIFLLRNFYGNLLIDNWSTKDVGDTEDYRIFLDNFGKVINVFKLLNKNDQSIISNITLQMGT
;
A
#
# COMPACT_ATOMS: atom_id res chain seq x y z
N MET A 1 -26.48 -11.67 38.76
CA MET A 1 -25.36 -12.37 38.11
C MET A 1 -25.93 -13.56 37.36
N SER A 2 -26.06 -13.45 36.02
CA SER A 2 -25.68 -14.49 35.07
C SER A 2 -25.78 -13.88 33.67
N VAL A 3 -24.62 -13.76 33.03
CA VAL A 3 -24.41 -13.28 31.67
C VAL A 3 -24.43 -14.52 30.79
N GLY A 4 -25.39 -14.60 29.87
CA GLY A 4 -25.53 -15.69 28.91
C GLY A 4 -25.84 -15.12 27.53
N ASP A 5 -24.79 -15.00 26.73
CA ASP A 5 -24.77 -15.33 25.30
C ASP A 5 -25.66 -14.52 24.34
N ILE A 6 -25.23 -13.28 24.07
CA ILE A 6 -25.55 -12.59 22.81
C ILE A 6 -24.44 -12.91 21.80
N TYR A 7 -24.43 -14.14 21.28
CA TYR A 7 -23.67 -14.46 20.07
C TYR A 7 -24.55 -14.12 18.87
N ASN A 8 -24.35 -12.91 18.35
CA ASN A 8 -24.92 -12.46 17.08
C ASN A 8 -24.21 -13.23 15.94
N VAL A 9 -24.79 -14.36 15.52
CA VAL A 9 -24.37 -15.10 14.34
C VAL A 9 -24.73 -14.25 13.12
N ARG A 10 -23.77 -13.45 12.63
CA ARG A 10 -23.87 -12.79 11.32
C ARG A 10 -24.06 -13.86 10.25
N ASN A 11 -25.19 -13.84 9.55
CA ASN A 11 -25.51 -14.77 8.48
C ASN A 11 -24.61 -14.51 7.27
N ASP A 12 -24.19 -15.57 6.57
CA ASP A 12 -23.39 -15.47 5.34
C ASP A 12 -24.06 -14.62 4.25
N ASP A 13 -25.40 -14.56 4.25
CA ASP A 13 -26.18 -13.72 3.34
C ASP A 13 -25.96 -12.21 3.56
N ASP A 14 -25.75 -11.77 4.81
CA ASP A 14 -25.47 -10.37 5.14
C ASP A 14 -24.07 -9.95 4.66
N ILE A 15 -23.10 -10.87 4.75
CA ILE A 15 -21.73 -10.69 4.26
C ILE A 15 -21.73 -10.60 2.72
N ILE A 16 -22.54 -11.42 2.05
CA ILE A 16 -22.68 -11.39 0.59
C ILE A 16 -23.31 -10.07 0.14
N LEU A 17 -24.35 -9.59 0.82
CA LEU A 17 -24.98 -8.30 0.55
C LEU A 17 -24.01 -7.12 0.75
N GLU A 18 -23.22 -7.12 1.83
CA GLU A 18 -22.21 -6.09 2.10
C GLU A 18 -21.10 -6.10 1.03
N LYS A 19 -20.61 -7.29 0.64
CA LYS A 19 -19.64 -7.45 -0.45
C LYS A 19 -20.20 -7.00 -1.80
N GLN A 20 -21.47 -7.28 -2.10
CA GLN A 20 -22.13 -6.81 -3.32
C GLN A 20 -22.31 -5.29 -3.34
N GLN A 21 -22.57 -4.69 -2.18
CA GLN A 21 -22.68 -3.25 -2.03
C GLN A 21 -21.33 -2.57 -2.20
N GLN A 22 -20.26 -3.11 -1.58
CA GLN A 22 -18.88 -2.65 -1.77
C GLN A 22 -18.42 -2.79 -3.22
N THR A 23 -18.68 -3.93 -3.88
CA THR A 23 -18.32 -4.08 -5.31
C THR A 23 -19.09 -3.11 -6.21
N LYS A 24 -20.35 -2.78 -5.91
CA LYS A 24 -21.08 -1.71 -6.62
C LYS A 24 -20.44 -0.34 -6.40
N VAL A 25 -20.09 0.01 -5.17
CA VAL A 25 -19.43 1.29 -4.83
C VAL A 25 -18.06 1.38 -5.49
N MET A 26 -17.29 0.29 -5.50
CA MET A 26 -15.99 0.19 -6.16
C MET A 26 -16.13 0.34 -7.68
N LYS A 27 -17.14 -0.29 -8.30
CA LYS A 27 -17.43 -0.13 -9.74
C LYS A 27 -17.86 1.30 -10.08
N GLN A 28 -18.61 1.96 -9.22
CA GLN A 28 -18.97 3.37 -9.39
C GLN A 28 -17.75 4.27 -9.29
N LYS A 29 -16.93 4.13 -8.25
CA LYS A 29 -15.69 4.92 -8.09
C LYS A 29 -14.67 4.63 -9.20
N TRP A 30 -14.59 3.38 -9.65
CA TRP A 30 -13.85 2.99 -10.85
C TRP A 30 -14.33 3.78 -12.07
N PHE A 31 -15.64 3.92 -12.27
CA PHE A 31 -16.20 4.69 -13.37
C PHE A 31 -15.83 6.19 -13.35
N TYR A 32 -15.60 6.79 -12.18
CA TYR A 32 -15.22 8.21 -12.04
C TYR A 32 -13.71 8.48 -12.00
N MET A 33 -12.84 7.46 -12.08
CA MET A 33 -11.40 7.70 -12.12
C MET A 33 -10.95 8.42 -13.40
N PRO A 34 -9.93 9.31 -13.32
CA PRO A 34 -9.30 9.91 -14.48
C PRO A 34 -8.87 8.82 -15.48
N PRO A 35 -9.07 9.02 -16.80
CA PRO A 35 -8.72 8.02 -17.82
C PRO A 35 -7.28 7.53 -17.73
N VAL A 36 -6.35 8.45 -17.42
CA VAL A 36 -4.93 8.14 -17.22
C VAL A 36 -4.70 7.17 -16.06
N LEU A 37 -5.42 7.33 -14.94
CA LEU A 37 -5.28 6.46 -13.77
C LEU A 37 -5.91 5.08 -14.01
N LYS A 38 -7.02 5.03 -14.76
CA LYS A 38 -7.62 3.78 -15.22
C LYS A 38 -6.68 3.02 -16.14
N GLU A 39 -6.11 3.69 -17.13
CA GLU A 39 -5.16 3.10 -18.08
C GLU A 39 -3.89 2.63 -17.39
N LEU A 40 -3.39 3.41 -16.42
CA LEU A 40 -2.25 3.04 -15.60
C LEU A 40 -2.56 1.74 -14.84
N ILE A 41 -3.66 1.69 -14.09
CA ILE A 41 -4.06 0.51 -13.28
C ILE A 41 -4.40 -0.70 -14.16
N SER A 42 -5.05 -0.52 -15.33
CA SER A 42 -5.34 -1.63 -16.24
C SER A 42 -4.09 -2.17 -16.94
N SER A 43 -3.11 -1.30 -17.21
CA SER A 43 -1.80 -1.69 -17.74
C SER A 43 -0.97 -2.42 -16.68
N PHE A 44 -1.19 -2.14 -15.38
CA PHE A 44 -0.59 -2.86 -14.26
C PHE A 44 -1.01 -4.34 -14.14
N LEU A 45 -2.15 -4.73 -14.72
CA LEU A 45 -2.73 -6.06 -14.57
C LEU A 45 -2.20 -7.10 -15.60
N PHE A 46 -1.41 -6.71 -16.61
CA PHE A 46 -0.89 -7.63 -17.65
C PHE A 46 0.63 -7.46 -17.88
N PRO A 47 1.51 -8.32 -17.31
CA PRO A 47 2.89 -7.89 -17.01
C PRO A 47 3.98 -8.26 -18.03
N THR A 48 3.77 -9.13 -19.02
CA THR A 48 4.92 -9.74 -19.71
C THR A 48 5.48 -8.91 -20.88
N GLU A 49 4.62 -8.31 -21.70
CA GLU A 49 5.05 -7.60 -22.93
C GLU A 49 5.63 -6.21 -22.63
N VAL A 50 5.05 -5.49 -21.67
CA VAL A 50 5.52 -4.16 -21.25
C VAL A 50 6.91 -4.25 -20.61
N ILE A 51 7.17 -5.29 -19.81
CA ILE A 51 8.50 -5.56 -19.22
C ILE A 51 9.55 -5.82 -20.30
N ALA A 52 9.21 -6.56 -21.36
CA ALA A 52 10.13 -6.86 -22.47
C ALA A 52 10.52 -5.60 -23.27
N ILE A 53 9.53 -4.76 -23.60
CA ILE A 53 9.76 -3.47 -24.27
C ILE A 53 10.59 -2.54 -23.39
N PHE A 54 10.34 -2.54 -22.08
CA PHE A 54 11.11 -1.76 -21.12
C PHE A 54 12.58 -2.21 -21.05
N LYS A 55 12.82 -3.54 -21.00
CA LYS A 55 14.16 -4.12 -21.02
C LYS A 55 14.93 -3.76 -22.30
N LEU A 56 14.25 -3.71 -23.44
CA LEU A 56 14.84 -3.30 -24.72
C LEU A 56 15.16 -1.81 -24.78
N LYS A 57 14.28 -0.93 -24.29
CA LYS A 57 14.51 0.53 -24.31
C LYS A 57 15.51 1.02 -23.26
N PHE A 58 15.60 0.35 -22.10
CA PHE A 58 16.35 0.84 -20.94
C PHE A 58 17.43 -0.14 -20.43
N GLY A 59 17.80 -1.14 -21.23
CA GLY A 59 18.73 -2.23 -20.87
C GLY A 59 20.15 -1.83 -20.44
N GLY A 60 20.51 -0.54 -20.46
CA GLY A 60 21.77 -0.01 -19.92
C GLY A 60 21.66 0.69 -18.54
N TYR A 61 20.45 0.96 -18.03
CA TYR A 61 20.21 1.76 -16.81
C TYR A 61 19.79 0.91 -15.59
N ILE A 62 20.06 -0.39 -15.58
CA ILE A 62 19.84 -1.23 -14.40
C ILE A 62 21.02 -1.01 -13.43
N LYS A 63 20.88 -0.01 -12.56
CA LYS A 63 21.74 0.14 -11.38
C LYS A 63 21.48 -1.10 -10.51
N LYS A 64 22.46 -2.00 -10.46
CA LYS A 64 22.45 -3.23 -9.64
C LYS A 64 21.90 -2.87 -8.25
N THR A 65 20.72 -3.38 -7.91
CA THR A 65 20.11 -3.18 -6.59
C THR A 65 21.14 -3.51 -5.53
N SER A 66 21.55 -2.50 -4.77
CA SER A 66 22.60 -2.67 -3.76
C SER A 66 22.20 -3.78 -2.79
N LYS A 67 23.17 -4.63 -2.46
CA LYS A 67 23.09 -5.72 -1.46
C LYS A 67 22.93 -5.20 -0.03
N THR A 68 22.59 -3.93 0.15
CA THR A 68 22.35 -3.27 1.43
C THR A 68 20.99 -3.70 1.97
N SER A 69 20.91 -4.01 3.26
CA SER A 69 19.66 -4.31 3.96
C SER A 69 18.81 -3.05 4.06
N LEU A 70 17.48 -3.19 4.05
CA LEU A 70 16.55 -2.06 4.17
C LEU A 70 16.75 -1.31 5.50
N ASP A 71 17.17 -2.02 6.54
CA ASP A 71 17.47 -1.51 7.88
C ASP A 71 18.58 -0.46 7.88
N GLN A 72 19.69 -0.73 7.18
CA GLN A 72 20.77 0.24 7.02
C GLN A 72 20.32 1.48 6.23
N LEU A 73 19.40 1.32 5.29
CA LEU A 73 18.86 2.41 4.50
C LEU A 73 17.89 3.27 5.33
N ALA A 74 17.14 2.67 6.25
CA ALA A 74 16.26 3.38 7.16
C ALA A 74 17.00 4.38 8.05
N HIS A 75 18.19 4.01 8.54
CA HIS A 75 19.00 4.88 9.41
C HIS A 75 19.80 5.95 8.68
N THR A 76 20.12 5.74 7.41
CA THR A 76 21.01 6.63 6.64
C THR A 76 20.27 7.60 5.75
N LEU A 77 19.10 7.24 5.24
CA LEU A 77 18.35 8.02 4.26
C LEU A 77 17.30 8.93 4.90
N ASN A 78 17.03 10.04 4.21
CA ASN A 78 15.84 10.84 4.48
C ASN A 78 14.57 10.05 4.15
N ASP A 79 13.41 10.54 4.60
CA ASP A 79 12.16 9.79 4.53
C ASP A 79 11.70 9.52 3.09
N LEU A 80 11.95 10.45 2.16
CA LEU A 80 11.58 10.30 0.75
C LEU A 80 12.47 9.27 0.03
N ASP A 81 13.78 9.35 0.25
CA ASP A 81 14.75 8.41 -0.32
C ASP A 81 14.57 7.01 0.24
N PHE A 82 14.20 6.91 1.52
CA PHE A 82 13.79 5.64 2.12
C PHE A 82 12.56 5.06 1.44
N CYS A 83 11.53 5.88 1.14
CA CYS A 83 10.36 5.43 0.40
C CYS A 83 10.74 4.90 -1.00
N TYR A 84 11.62 5.60 -1.73
CA TYR A 84 12.10 5.12 -3.03
C TYR A 84 12.93 3.85 -2.93
N ALA A 85 13.79 3.73 -1.92
CA ALA A 85 14.58 2.53 -1.69
C ALA A 85 13.68 1.33 -1.37
N THR A 86 12.70 1.54 -0.49
CA THR A 86 11.66 0.55 -0.16
C THR A 86 10.91 0.11 -1.40
N LEU A 87 10.44 1.07 -2.22
CA LEU A 87 9.71 0.79 -3.46
C LEU A 87 10.52 -0.11 -4.41
N ASN A 88 11.81 0.16 -4.58
CA ASN A 88 12.70 -0.66 -5.41
C ASN A 88 12.91 -2.08 -4.85
N LYS A 89 12.80 -2.27 -3.52
CA LYS A 89 12.93 -3.58 -2.87
C LYS A 89 11.64 -4.38 -2.93
N VAL A 90 10.52 -3.79 -2.56
CA VAL A 90 9.23 -4.48 -2.49
C VAL A 90 8.55 -4.62 -3.86
N SER A 91 8.93 -3.80 -4.85
CA SER A 91 8.30 -3.80 -6.17
C SER A 91 9.19 -3.25 -7.27
N HIS A 92 10.26 -3.99 -7.60
CA HIS A 92 11.27 -3.57 -8.58
C HIS A 92 10.68 -3.14 -9.94
N SER A 93 9.75 -3.90 -10.50
CA SER A 93 9.13 -3.58 -11.79
C SER A 93 8.28 -2.31 -11.71
N PHE A 94 7.52 -2.12 -10.63
CA PHE A 94 6.69 -0.94 -10.49
C PHE A 94 7.51 0.32 -10.19
N ALA A 95 8.58 0.17 -9.40
CA ALA A 95 9.49 1.27 -9.07
C ALA A 95 10.06 1.93 -10.32
N LEU A 96 10.37 1.15 -11.36
CA LEU A 96 10.87 1.66 -12.63
C LEU A 96 9.82 2.48 -13.39
N VAL A 97 8.56 2.06 -13.36
CA VAL A 97 7.45 2.81 -13.99
C VAL A 97 7.17 4.11 -13.24
N ILE A 98 7.13 4.05 -11.91
CA ILE A 98 6.88 5.25 -11.09
C ILE A 98 7.98 6.29 -11.26
N GLN A 99 9.24 5.87 -11.39
CA GLN A 99 10.36 6.78 -11.63
C GLN A 99 10.26 7.59 -12.94
N GLN A 100 9.44 7.13 -13.90
CA GLN A 100 9.21 7.85 -15.17
C GLN A 100 8.11 8.90 -15.07
N LEU A 101 7.34 8.93 -13.98
CA LEU A 101 6.28 9.91 -13.79
C LEU A 101 6.87 11.30 -13.52
N PRO A 102 6.24 12.38 -14.03
CA PRO A 102 6.64 13.74 -13.71
C PRO A 102 6.36 14.06 -12.24
N GLN A 103 7.14 14.98 -11.67
CA GLN A 103 6.84 15.58 -10.38
C GLN A 103 5.65 16.54 -10.53
N PRO A 104 4.69 16.62 -9.58
CA PRO A 104 4.64 15.96 -8.26
C PRO A 104 4.02 14.56 -8.24
N LEU A 105 3.46 14.09 -9.35
CA LEU A 105 2.70 12.83 -9.43
C LEU A 105 3.51 11.62 -8.98
N LYS A 106 4.79 11.58 -9.31
CA LYS A 106 5.72 10.52 -8.87
C LYS A 106 5.66 10.26 -7.36
N ASN A 107 5.81 11.32 -6.53
CA ASN A 107 5.77 11.16 -5.07
C ASN A 107 4.43 10.62 -4.61
N SER A 108 3.34 11.18 -5.13
CA SER A 108 1.97 10.79 -4.73
C SER A 108 1.70 9.33 -5.06
N VAL A 109 2.09 8.87 -6.24
CA VAL A 109 1.92 7.46 -6.66
C VAL A 109 2.84 6.52 -5.87
N SER A 110 4.10 6.92 -5.61
CA SER A 110 5.00 6.13 -4.76
C SER A 110 4.43 5.90 -3.36
N ILE A 111 3.95 6.95 -2.71
CA ILE A 111 3.38 6.85 -1.37
C ILE A 111 2.06 6.09 -1.39
N PHE A 112 1.19 6.35 -2.36
CA PHE A 112 -0.05 5.60 -2.51
C PHE A 112 0.21 4.09 -2.60
N TYR A 113 1.19 3.68 -3.41
CA TYR A 113 1.56 2.27 -3.52
C TYR A 113 2.09 1.69 -2.22
N LEU A 114 3.02 2.38 -1.55
CA LEU A 114 3.60 1.89 -0.29
C LEU A 114 2.52 1.76 0.80
N VAL A 115 1.57 2.69 0.87
CA VAL A 115 0.45 2.61 1.82
C VAL A 115 -0.40 1.36 1.58
N LEU A 116 -0.77 1.10 0.32
CA LEU A 116 -1.54 -0.10 -0.01
C LEU A 116 -0.74 -1.39 0.18
N ARG A 117 0.56 -1.38 -0.14
CA ARG A 117 1.42 -2.54 0.07
C ARG A 117 1.62 -2.84 1.56
N GLY A 118 1.65 -1.80 2.40
CA GLY A 118 1.65 -1.95 3.86
C GLY A 118 0.37 -2.61 4.36
N LEU A 119 -0.79 -2.15 3.88
CA LEU A 119 -2.08 -2.75 4.23
C LEU A 119 -2.15 -4.24 3.82
N ASP A 120 -1.76 -4.55 2.59
CA ASP A 120 -1.71 -5.91 2.02
C ASP A 120 -0.76 -6.82 2.81
N SER A 121 0.40 -6.30 3.22
CA SER A 121 1.35 -7.05 4.05
C SER A 121 0.80 -7.37 5.44
N VAL A 122 -0.05 -6.51 6.00
CA VAL A 122 -0.77 -6.78 7.26
C VAL A 122 -1.85 -7.84 7.03
N GLU A 123 -2.58 -7.77 5.92
CA GLU A 123 -3.64 -8.72 5.56
C GLU A 123 -3.08 -10.15 5.36
N ASP A 124 -2.01 -10.26 4.58
CA ASP A 124 -1.32 -11.49 4.21
C ASP A 124 -0.57 -12.17 5.38
N ASP A 125 -0.34 -11.46 6.49
CA ASP A 125 0.30 -12.05 7.66
C ASP A 125 -0.62 -13.08 8.34
N MET A 126 -0.25 -14.35 8.20
CA MET A 126 -0.97 -15.50 8.78
C MET A 126 -0.53 -15.83 10.22
N ILE A 127 0.56 -15.24 10.70
CA ILE A 127 1.10 -15.46 12.05
C ILE A 127 0.47 -14.45 13.02
N TYR A 128 0.17 -13.24 12.54
CA TYR A 128 -0.40 -12.18 13.37
C TYR A 128 -1.82 -12.52 13.86
N PRO A 129 -2.15 -12.29 15.16
CA PRO A 129 -3.46 -12.64 15.72
C PRO A 129 -4.62 -11.99 14.98
N GLN A 130 -5.62 -12.80 14.58
CA GLN A 130 -6.70 -12.36 13.68
C GLN A 130 -7.53 -11.19 14.25
N ASP A 131 -7.83 -11.19 15.55
CA ASP A 131 -8.59 -10.09 16.19
C ASP A 131 -7.82 -8.76 16.13
N LYS A 132 -6.49 -8.81 16.36
CA LYS A 132 -5.61 -7.64 16.25
C LYS A 132 -5.45 -7.21 14.80
N LYS A 133 -5.36 -8.16 13.86
CA LYS A 133 -5.28 -7.90 12.42
C LYS A 133 -6.49 -7.12 11.93
N ILE A 134 -7.70 -7.60 12.23
CA ILE A 134 -8.95 -6.95 11.81
C ILE A 134 -9.03 -5.53 12.38
N PHE A 135 -8.67 -5.34 13.66
CA PHE A 135 -8.62 -4.01 14.27
C PHE A 135 -7.60 -3.10 13.57
N LEU A 136 -6.42 -3.62 13.24
CA LEU A 136 -5.35 -2.90 12.57
C LEU A 136 -5.74 -2.47 11.15
N LEU A 137 -6.30 -3.38 10.35
CA LEU A 137 -6.74 -3.12 8.98
C LEU A 137 -7.83 -2.03 8.94
N ARG A 138 -8.83 -2.14 9.82
CA ARG A 138 -9.93 -1.15 9.91
C ARG A 138 -9.46 0.23 10.32
N ASN A 139 -8.43 0.32 11.15
CA ASN A 139 -7.89 1.58 11.62
C ASN A 139 -6.67 2.07 10.82
N PHE A 140 -6.25 1.32 9.78
CA PHE A 140 -5.03 1.63 9.05
C PHE A 140 -5.06 3.01 8.40
N TYR A 141 -6.21 3.43 7.86
CA TYR A 141 -6.39 4.77 7.31
C TYR A 141 -6.22 5.88 8.38
N GLY A 142 -6.67 5.63 9.62
CA GLY A 142 -6.53 6.56 10.73
C GLY A 142 -5.09 6.66 11.23
N ASN A 143 -4.35 5.56 11.14
CA ASN A 143 -2.94 5.50 11.49
C ASN A 143 -2.06 6.37 10.58
N LEU A 144 -2.48 6.64 9.34
CA LEU A 144 -1.80 7.60 8.44
C LEU A 144 -1.78 9.04 8.99
N LEU A 145 -2.64 9.37 9.94
CA LEU A 145 -2.69 10.68 10.58
C LEU A 145 -1.78 10.75 11.82
N ILE A 146 -1.41 9.62 12.40
CA ILE A 146 -0.61 9.56 13.63
C ILE A 146 0.86 9.75 13.29
N ASP A 147 1.51 10.75 13.90
CA ASP A 147 2.95 10.98 13.71
C ASP A 147 3.78 9.78 14.17
N ASN A 148 4.76 9.38 13.35
CA ASN A 148 5.69 8.28 13.62
C ASN A 148 5.02 6.94 13.94
N TRP A 149 3.80 6.71 13.45
CA TRP A 149 3.17 5.42 13.62
C TRP A 149 3.90 4.32 12.84
N SER A 150 4.10 3.18 13.48
CA SER A 150 4.63 1.97 12.87
C SER A 150 4.08 0.72 13.56
N THR A 151 4.17 -0.42 12.87
CA THR A 151 3.71 -1.72 13.39
C THR A 151 4.89 -2.66 13.48
N LYS A 152 5.16 -3.14 14.69
CA LYS A 152 6.22 -4.12 14.93
C LYS A 152 5.72 -5.54 14.75
N ASP A 153 6.62 -6.40 14.30
CA ASP A 153 6.41 -7.85 14.17
C ASP A 153 5.23 -8.23 13.24
N VAL A 154 5.00 -7.41 12.20
CA VAL A 154 4.03 -7.70 11.14
C VAL A 154 4.75 -7.75 9.80
N GLY A 155 4.46 -8.78 9.01
CA GLY A 155 5.04 -9.00 7.69
C GLY A 155 5.53 -10.43 7.50
N ASP A 156 5.29 -10.95 6.31
CA ASP A 156 5.64 -12.31 5.86
C ASP A 156 7.15 -12.50 5.63
N THR A 157 7.85 -11.44 5.20
CA THR A 157 9.30 -11.43 4.97
C THR A 157 10.02 -10.35 5.78
N GLU A 158 11.34 -10.52 5.96
CA GLU A 158 12.18 -9.54 6.67
C GLU A 158 12.14 -8.14 6.05
N ASP A 159 12.11 -8.04 4.71
CA ASP A 159 12.01 -6.74 4.04
C ASP A 159 10.68 -6.03 4.34
N TYR A 160 9.56 -6.79 4.42
CA TYR A 160 8.25 -6.23 4.78
C TYR A 160 8.16 -5.85 6.26
N ARG A 161 8.78 -6.63 7.15
CA ARG A 161 8.89 -6.28 8.58
C ARG A 161 9.63 -4.98 8.78
N ILE A 162 10.83 -4.85 8.20
CA ILE A 162 11.63 -3.61 8.28
C ILE A 162 10.87 -2.43 7.68
N PHE A 163 10.16 -2.65 6.58
CA PHE A 163 9.32 -1.63 5.96
C PHE A 163 8.21 -1.16 6.91
N LEU A 164 7.45 -2.08 7.52
CA LEU A 164 6.36 -1.78 8.43
C LEU A 164 6.84 -1.19 9.78
N ASP A 165 8.02 -1.60 10.25
CA ASP A 165 8.70 -1.02 11.40
C ASP A 165 9.06 0.45 11.18
N ASN A 166 9.42 0.80 9.94
CA ASN A 166 9.82 2.14 9.52
C ASN A 166 8.69 2.91 8.81
N PHE A 167 7.44 2.46 8.93
CA PHE A 167 6.30 3.04 8.23
C PHE A 167 6.05 4.52 8.57
N GLY A 168 6.53 4.98 9.73
CA GLY A 168 6.50 6.40 10.11
C GLY A 168 7.16 7.32 9.06
N LYS A 169 8.18 6.85 8.34
CA LYS A 169 8.81 7.60 7.25
C LYS A 169 7.86 7.80 6.06
N VAL A 170 7.06 6.77 5.74
CA VAL A 170 6.03 6.87 4.70
C VAL A 170 4.97 7.89 5.11
N ILE A 171 4.57 7.89 6.37
CA ILE A 171 3.60 8.85 6.93
C ILE A 171 4.14 10.28 6.85
N ASN A 172 5.41 10.50 7.18
CA ASN A 172 6.02 11.82 7.08
C ASN A 172 5.95 12.37 5.65
N VAL A 173 6.28 11.53 4.65
CA VAL A 173 6.19 11.94 3.24
C VAL A 173 4.74 12.09 2.79
N PHE A 174 3.83 11.24 3.24
CA PHE A 174 2.39 11.34 2.98
C PHE A 174 1.84 12.70 3.43
N LYS A 175 2.24 13.18 4.61
CA LYS A 175 1.82 14.48 5.15
C LYS A 175 2.35 15.67 4.35
N LEU A 176 3.46 15.51 3.62
CA LEU A 176 4.01 16.52 2.71
C LEU A 176 3.30 16.59 1.35
N LEU A 177 2.46 15.61 1.01
CA LEU A 177 1.69 15.63 -0.24
C LEU A 177 0.61 16.73 -0.22
N ASN A 178 0.05 17.06 -1.38
CA ASN A 178 -1.09 17.98 -1.42
C ASN A 178 -2.35 17.34 -0.78
N LYS A 179 -3.31 18.17 -0.37
CA LYS A 179 -4.51 17.71 0.34
C LYS A 179 -5.42 16.80 -0.50
N ASN A 180 -5.43 16.98 -1.81
CA ASN A 180 -6.22 16.13 -2.71
C ASN A 180 -5.66 14.70 -2.72
N ASP A 181 -4.35 14.55 -2.86
CA ASP A 181 -3.67 13.26 -2.85
C ASP A 181 -3.82 12.58 -1.49
N GLN A 182 -3.65 13.31 -0.39
CA GLN A 182 -3.88 12.80 0.96
C GLN A 182 -5.31 12.24 1.11
N SER A 183 -6.31 12.97 0.62
CA SER A 183 -7.71 12.56 0.70
C SER A 183 -8.00 11.34 -0.17
N ILE A 184 -7.42 11.24 -1.37
CA ILE A 184 -7.61 10.10 -2.26
C ILE A 184 -7.00 8.84 -1.64
N ILE A 185 -5.73 8.92 -1.21
CA ILE A 185 -5.03 7.80 -0.59
C ILE A 185 -5.81 7.31 0.64
N SER A 186 -6.17 8.22 1.57
CA SER A 186 -6.90 7.85 2.79
C SER A 186 -8.24 7.19 2.50
N ASN A 187 -9.00 7.69 1.51
CA ASN A 187 -10.30 7.14 1.13
C ASN A 187 -10.16 5.74 0.53
N ILE A 188 -9.19 5.53 -0.36
CA ILE A 188 -8.95 4.20 -0.95
C ILE A 188 -8.47 3.23 0.14
N THR A 189 -7.56 3.64 1.02
CA THR A 189 -7.10 2.80 2.14
C THR A 189 -8.26 2.40 3.06
N LEU A 190 -9.18 3.34 3.38
CA LEU A 190 -10.38 3.04 4.15
C LEU A 190 -11.28 2.00 3.46
N GLN A 191 -11.41 2.07 2.13
CA GLN A 191 -12.23 1.13 1.37
C GLN A 191 -11.62 -0.26 1.25
N MET A 192 -10.30 -0.37 1.31
CA MET A 192 -9.61 -1.65 1.27
C MET A 192 -9.57 -2.33 2.66
N GLY A 193 -9.54 -1.55 3.74
CA GLY A 193 -9.45 -2.06 5.12
C GLY A 193 -10.77 -2.52 5.77
N THR A 194 -11.76 -2.97 4.99
CA THR A 194 -13.08 -3.40 5.49
C THR A 194 -13.22 -4.89 5.73
#